data_AF-W0BHE9-F1
#
_entry.id   AF-W0BHE9-F1
#
_cell.length_a   1.000
_cell.length_b   1.000
_cell.length_c   1.000
_cell.angle_alpha   90.00
_cell.angle_beta   90.00
_cell.angle_gamma   90.00
#
_symmetry.space_group_name_H-M   'P 1'
#
loop_
_entity.id
_entity.type
_entity.pdbx_description
1 polymer ?
#
loop_
_entity_poly.entity_id
_entity_poly.type
_entity_poly.pdbx_seq_one_letter_code
_entity_poly.pdbx_strand_id
1 'polypeptide(L)'
;MDDFNKNITNYFQRYFKNDLVDTEVRLVDLGFESMDYIELASFLLETMHKWLDISKINNATKISDIFACLLTVQEEETNKKG
;
A
#
# COMPACT_ATOMS: atom_id res chain seq x y z
N MET A 1 12.79 11.97 4.10
CA MET A 1 12.35 10.57 4.28
C MET A 1 10.89 10.58 3.89
N ASP A 2 10.59 10.05 2.70
CA ASP A 2 9.30 10.25 2.01
C ASP A 2 8.11 9.90 2.91
N ASP A 3 7.07 10.73 2.90
CA ASP A 3 5.82 10.51 3.64
C ASP A 3 5.21 9.13 3.34
N PHE A 4 5.51 8.57 2.16
CA PHE A 4 5.22 7.19 1.76
C PHE A 4 5.82 6.16 2.70
N ASN A 5 7.14 6.18 2.89
CA ASN A 5 7.83 5.17 3.71
C ASN A 5 7.33 5.22 5.15
N LYS A 6 7.01 6.42 5.65
CA LYS A 6 6.40 6.59 6.97
C LYS A 6 4.99 5.98 7.03
N ASN A 7 4.13 6.25 6.05
CA ASN A 7 2.76 5.71 6.02
C ASN A 7 2.74 4.18 5.90
N ILE A 8 3.57 3.62 5.02
CA ILE A 8 3.75 2.16 4.89
C ILE A 8 4.25 1.56 6.21
N THR A 9 5.33 2.09 6.77
CA THR A 9 5.88 1.60 8.05
C THR A 9 4.82 1.65 9.15
N ASN A 10 4.08 2.76 9.27
CA ASN A 10 3.00 2.90 10.24
C ASN A 10 1.89 1.85 10.05
N TYR A 11 1.49 1.57 8.80
CA TYR A 11 0.48 0.55 8.51
C TYR A 11 0.98 -0.84 8.93
N PHE A 12 2.22 -1.18 8.58
CA PHE A 12 2.76 -2.52 8.81
C PHE A 12 3.25 -2.75 10.25
N GLN A 13 3.47 -1.70 11.04
CA GLN A 13 3.91 -1.80 12.43
C GLN A 13 3.07 -2.77 13.27
N ARG A 14 1.76 -2.89 12.98
CA ARG A 14 0.85 -3.82 13.67
C ARG A 14 1.25 -5.31 13.56
N TYR A 15 2.04 -5.67 12.56
CA TYR A 15 2.50 -7.05 12.32
C TYR A 15 3.87 -7.34 12.96
N PHE A 16 4.56 -6.34 13.49
CA PHE A 16 5.88 -6.48 14.08
C PHE A 16 5.82 -6.23 15.59
N LYS A 17 6.45 -7.12 16.37
CA LYS A 17 6.52 -6.99 17.84
C LYS A 17 7.52 -5.93 18.32
N ASN A 18 8.41 -5.49 17.44
CA ASN A 18 9.46 -4.53 17.71
C ASN A 18 9.21 -3.25 16.90
N ASP A 19 9.81 -2.13 17.29
CA ASP A 19 9.67 -0.82 16.61
C ASP A 19 10.30 -0.76 15.21
N LEU A 20 10.75 -1.89 14.66
CA LEU A 20 11.38 -1.99 13.35
C LEU A 20 10.54 -2.89 12.43
N VAL A 21 9.95 -2.27 11.42
CA VAL A 21 9.31 -2.96 10.29
C VAL A 21 10.39 -3.48 9.35
N ASP A 22 10.39 -4.79 9.10
CA ASP A 22 11.22 -5.40 8.06
C ASP A 22 10.48 -5.34 6.73
N THR A 23 10.91 -4.42 5.85
CA THR A 23 10.28 -4.21 4.54
C THR A 23 10.56 -5.32 3.53
N GLU A 24 11.50 -6.22 3.83
CA GLU A 24 11.85 -7.35 2.95
C GLU A 24 10.94 -8.56 3.16
N VAL A 25 10.04 -8.52 4.15
CA VAL A 25 9.06 -9.58 4.41
C VAL A 25 7.97 -9.59 3.34
N ARG A 26 7.59 -10.80 2.91
CA ARG A 26 6.49 -11.01 1.96
C ARG A 26 5.15 -10.82 2.65
N LEU A 27 4.18 -10.24 1.95
CA LEU A 27 2.83 -10.00 2.50
C LEU A 27 2.17 -11.30 2.96
N VAL A 28 2.36 -12.39 2.23
CA VAL A 28 1.84 -13.71 2.60
C VAL A 28 2.45 -14.27 3.89
N ASP A 29 3.71 -13.93 4.21
CA ASP A 29 4.36 -14.38 5.45
C ASP A 29 3.83 -13.63 6.67
N LEU A 30 3.21 -12.46 6.46
CA LEU A 30 2.48 -11.70 7.49
C LEU A 30 1.05 -12.23 7.70
N GLY A 31 0.62 -13.19 6.88
CA GLY A 31 -0.75 -13.73 6.92
C GLY A 31 -1.77 -12.90 6.16
N PHE A 32 -1.37 -12.07 5.19
CA PHE A 32 -2.32 -11.29 4.40
C PHE A 32 -3.29 -12.18 3.62
N GLU A 33 -4.57 -11.94 3.84
CA GLU A 33 -5.67 -12.49 3.08
C GLU A 33 -6.38 -11.40 2.27
N SER A 34 -7.39 -11.79 1.50
CA SER A 34 -8.15 -10.90 0.61
C SER A 34 -8.66 -9.63 1.30
N MET A 35 -9.07 -9.72 2.58
CA MET A 35 -9.54 -8.55 3.33
C MET A 35 -8.41 -7.57 3.67
N ASP A 36 -7.23 -8.08 3.98
CA ASP A 36 -6.07 -7.24 4.33
C ASP A 36 -5.59 -6.42 3.12
N TYR A 37 -5.64 -7.01 1.92
CA TYR A 37 -5.34 -6.27 0.68
C TYR A 37 -6.34 -5.14 0.43
N ILE A 38 -7.62 -5.34 0.75
CA ILE A 38 -8.65 -4.29 0.64
C ILE A 38 -8.39 -3.20 1.67
N GLU A 39 -8.09 -3.58 2.91
CA GLU A 39 -7.77 -2.60 3.97
C GLU A 39 -6.53 -1.77 3.62
N LEU A 40 -5.47 -2.41 3.13
CA LEU A 40 -4.26 -1.74 2.65
C LEU A 40 -4.58 -0.79 1.49
N ALA A 41 -5.38 -1.22 0.52
CA ALA A 41 -5.80 -0.38 -0.60
C ALA A 41 -6.56 0.87 -0.13
N SER A 42 -7.51 0.72 0.79
CA SER A 42 -8.26 1.83 1.38
C SER A 42 -7.35 2.80 2.14
N PHE A 43 -6.45 2.27 2.97
CA PHE A 43 -5.48 3.09 3.70
C PHE A 43 -4.59 3.93 2.76
N LEU A 44 -4.09 3.31 1.67
CA LEU A 44 -3.25 4.00 0.70
C LEU A 44 -4.03 5.06 -0.09
N LEU A 45 -5.30 4.79 -0.41
CA LEU A 45 -6.15 5.78 -1.07
C LEU A 45 -6.39 6.99 -0.17
N GLU A 46 -6.73 6.77 1.11
CA GLU A 46 -7.03 7.84 2.08
C GLU A 46 -5.80 8.66 2.47
N THR A 47 -4.65 8.00 2.66
CA THR A 47 -3.44 8.68 3.16
C THR A 47 -2.54 9.22 2.06
N MET A 48 -2.65 8.67 0.85
CA MET A 48 -1.68 8.94 -0.23
C MET A 48 -2.31 9.34 -1.55
N HIS A 49 -3.64 9.25 -1.68
CA HIS A 49 -4.35 9.42 -2.95
C HIS A 49 -3.76 8.54 -4.07
N LYS A 50 -3.38 7.31 -3.74
CA LYS A 50 -2.85 6.31 -4.68
C LYS A 50 -3.67 5.04 -4.62
N TRP A 51 -4.01 4.48 -5.77
CA TRP A 51 -4.67 3.19 -5.85
C TRP A 51 -3.65 2.06 -5.80
N LEU A 52 -3.93 1.05 -4.97
CA LEU A 52 -3.21 -0.21 -5.00
C LEU A 52 -3.77 -1.10 -6.11
N ASP A 53 -2.95 -1.41 -7.11
CA ASP A 53 -3.27 -2.38 -8.14
C ASP A 53 -3.00 -3.79 -7.63
N ILE A 54 -4.04 -4.40 -7.04
CA ILE A 54 -3.98 -5.75 -6.46
C ILE A 54 -3.58 -6.80 -7.52
N SER A 55 -3.82 -6.55 -8.81
CA SER A 55 -3.43 -7.50 -9.88
C SER A 55 -1.90 -7.67 -10.02
N LYS A 56 -1.12 -6.70 -9.51
CA LYS A 56 0.36 -6.77 -9.48
C LYS A 56 0.90 -7.51 -8.26
N ILE A 57 0.04 -7.86 -7.30
CA ILE A 57 0.44 -8.54 -6.07
C ILE A 57 0.45 -10.05 -6.29
N ASN A 58 1.51 -10.70 -5.81
CA ASN A 58 1.64 -12.15 -5.82
C ASN A 58 2.33 -12.64 -4.54
N ASN A 59 2.48 -13.95 -4.40
CA ASN A 59 3.05 -14.58 -3.19
C ASN A 59 4.51 -14.21 -2.91
N ALA A 60 5.22 -13.58 -3.85
CA ALA A 60 6.58 -13.09 -3.67
C ALA A 60 6.64 -11.59 -3.33
N THR A 61 5.52 -10.86 -3.41
CA THR A 61 5.46 -9.42 -3.13
C THR A 61 5.87 -9.11 -1.69
N LYS A 62 6.89 -8.27 -1.54
CA LYS A 62 7.37 -7.73 -0.26
C LYS A 62 6.71 -6.40 0.06
N ILE A 63 6.82 -5.96 1.31
CA ILE A 63 6.38 -4.60 1.70
C ILE A 63 7.09 -3.54 0.85
N SER A 64 8.39 -3.69 0.60
CA SER A 64 9.19 -2.78 -0.24
C SER A 64 8.65 -2.64 -1.67
N ASP A 65 7.96 -3.66 -2.18
CA ASP A 65 7.47 -3.70 -3.56
C ASP A 65 6.14 -2.95 -3.73
N ILE A 66 5.46 -2.58 -2.64
CA ILE A 66 4.13 -1.95 -2.67
C ILE A 66 4.14 -0.69 -3.54
N PHE A 67 5.23 0.08 -3.53
CA PHE A 67 5.33 1.29 -4.35
C PHE A 67 5.17 1.00 -5.85
N ALA A 68 5.71 -0.12 -6.34
CA ALA A 68 5.59 -0.54 -7.74
C ALA A 68 4.17 -1.03 -8.10
N CYS A 69 3.36 -1.36 -7.09
CA CYS A 69 1.97 -1.76 -7.25
C CYS A 69 1.01 -0.56 -7.29
N LEU A 70 1.48 0.68 -7.14
CA LEU A 70 0.61 1.85 -7.09
C LEU A 70 0.30 2.42 -8.47
N LEU A 71 -0.93 2.90 -8.63
CA LEU A 71 -1.36 3.74 -9.73
C LEU A 71 -1.59 5.16 -9.20
N THR A 72 -1.09 6.15 -9.94
CA THR A 72 -1.44 7.54 -9.69
C THR A 72 -2.91 7.74 -10.04
N VAL A 73 -3.72 8.26 -9.11
CA VAL A 73 -5.06 8.75 -9.43
C VAL A 73 -4.85 9.94 -10.36
N GLN A 74 -5.19 9.83 -11.64
CA GLN A 74 -5.44 11.03 -12.42
C GLN A 74 -6.78 11.55 -11.93
N GLU A 75 -6.78 12.65 -11.19
CA GLU A 75 -7.99 13.44 -11.02
C GLU A 75 -8.41 13.84 -12.44
N GLU A 76 -9.48 13.23 -12.96
CA GLU A 76 -10.16 13.81 -14.10
C GLU A 76 -10.66 15.16 -13.60
N GLU A 77 -9.99 16.25 -14.01
CA GLU A 77 -10.56 17.58 -13.94
C GLU A 77 -11.87 17.56 -14.74
N THR A 78 -12.98 17.24 -14.08
CA THR A 78 -14.31 17.57 -14.58
C THR A 78 -14.46 19.08 -14.46
N ASN A 79 -13.75 19.81 -15.30
CA ASN A 79 -14.05 21.19 -15.58
C ASN A 79 -13.71 21.51 -17.03
N LYS A 80 -14.70 21.41 -17.91
CA LYS A 80 -15.26 22.59 -18.59
C LYS A 80 -16.39 22.25 -19.56
N LYS A 81 -17.52 22.89 -19.26
CA LYS A 81 -18.40 23.66 -20.18
C LYS A 81 -19.20 22.89 -21.23
N GLY A 82 -20.50 22.82 -20.93
CA GLY A 82 -21.62 22.90 -21.87
C GLY A 82 -22.81 23.48 -21.14
#